data_AF-A0A7C5IPA8-F1
#
_entry.id   AF-A0A7C5IPA8-F1
#
_cell.length_a   1.000
_cell.length_b   1.000
_cell.length_c   1.000
_cell.angle_alpha   90.00
_cell.angle_beta   90.00
_cell.angle_gamma   90.00
#
_symmetry.space_group_name_H-M   'P 1'
#
loop_
_entity.id
_entity.type
_entity.pdbx_description
1 polymer ?
#
loop_
_entity_poly.entity_id
_entity_poly.type
_entity_poly.pdbx_seq_one_letter_code
_entity_poly.pdbx_strand_id
1 'polypeptide(L)'
;MTSLLALKTFLGKQIGSKILSGVLDTAAKNNFIIQTLSDFGLVKPKPKQDFESIYAHALIEFFVEAEPDSRDFHVLFADKKVQTAFQGGLNSDDIEQMYAEIQGRSKEKYADLVAAHPNSADLLHALELFADIYDFINLKTASPFQIKKYYEDLAFQKATLEKQKKSLEKQEESLEKLKKATALIQGLKADNAKKSFDSQIQKYLRQLRQEFNDKYLAPTDKYVPLIGHQVQEVMLSKMDTQELQEQDLALMRAEGKQIHFGQNKLEKETFQPIEQYFQLVLNEEKPERYQFIVLLGEYGTGKTTFFRFLAHALATDYLEISEACAVHDPRKRIPILLSLRDYNGEKMEQFIVSHFNQNGVKDINQPELKNRLRNGEFILLLDGFDEMISREAETKKKYHADLLKDLVPEKRDAGSLVFLSSREEYFKGEAERDEVFGLKNSEERVNVEFLHLDTFTDEQVQEFL
;
A
#
# COMPACT_ATOMS: atom_id res chain seq x y z
N MET A 1 56.40 28.86 -54.76
CA MET A 1 55.87 28.31 -53.49
C MET A 1 56.66 28.71 -52.24
N THR A 2 57.78 29.44 -52.34
CA THR A 2 58.58 29.91 -51.18
C THR A 2 58.28 31.34 -50.72
N SER A 3 57.42 32.12 -51.40
CA SER A 3 57.06 33.49 -50.98
C SER A 3 55.75 33.60 -50.19
N LEU A 4 54.79 32.68 -50.35
CA LEU A 4 53.46 32.77 -49.72
C LEU A 4 53.47 32.41 -48.22
N LEU A 5 54.33 31.47 -47.82
CA LEU A 5 54.49 31.05 -46.43
C LEU A 5 55.24 32.12 -45.62
N ALA A 6 56.27 32.74 -46.21
CA ALA A 6 56.98 33.88 -45.63
C ALA A 6 56.08 35.13 -45.51
N LEU A 7 55.18 35.35 -46.49
CA LEU A 7 54.16 36.41 -46.44
C LEU A 7 53.14 36.16 -45.32
N LYS A 8 52.68 34.90 -45.13
CA LYS A 8 51.75 34.50 -44.05
C LYS A 8 52.33 34.76 -42.66
N THR A 9 53.62 34.49 -42.44
CA THR A 9 54.28 34.73 -41.16
C THR A 9 54.56 36.23 -40.91
N PHE A 10 54.86 37.00 -41.96
CA PHE A 10 55.07 38.45 -41.87
C PHE A 10 53.77 39.23 -41.62
N LEU A 11 52.70 38.88 -42.34
CA LEU A 11 51.36 39.46 -42.16
C LEU A 11 50.80 39.09 -40.77
N GLY A 12 50.94 37.85 -40.30
CA GLY A 12 50.50 37.47 -38.95
C GLY A 12 51.15 38.29 -37.83
N LYS A 13 52.45 38.63 -37.94
CA LYS A 13 53.16 39.47 -36.95
C LYS A 13 52.83 40.96 -37.05
N GLN A 14 52.71 41.52 -38.27
CA GLN A 14 52.38 42.95 -38.43
C GLN A 14 50.90 43.26 -38.14
N ILE A 15 49.98 42.40 -38.59
CA ILE A 15 48.53 42.53 -38.40
C ILE A 15 48.18 42.38 -36.91
N GLY A 16 48.78 41.38 -36.23
CA GLY A 16 48.63 41.23 -34.79
C GLY A 16 49.05 42.49 -34.03
N SER A 17 50.23 43.06 -34.32
CA SER A 17 50.76 44.20 -33.55
C SER A 17 49.98 45.52 -33.72
N LYS A 18 49.41 45.78 -34.91
CA LYS A 18 48.67 47.04 -35.18
C LYS A 18 47.20 47.00 -34.71
N ILE A 19 46.61 45.81 -34.66
CA ILE A 19 45.24 45.61 -34.18
C ILE A 19 45.22 45.51 -32.64
N LEU A 20 46.22 44.86 -32.02
CA LEU A 20 46.38 44.78 -30.56
C LEU A 20 46.62 46.14 -29.87
N SER A 21 47.06 47.18 -30.60
CA SER A 21 47.26 48.53 -30.03
C SER A 21 46.00 49.40 -29.97
N GLY A 22 44.84 48.96 -30.51
CA GLY A 22 43.57 49.70 -30.41
C GLY A 22 43.52 51.04 -31.15
N VAL A 23 44.34 51.24 -32.19
CA VAL A 23 44.57 52.57 -32.81
C VAL A 23 43.63 52.86 -34.01
N LEU A 24 42.73 51.95 -34.41
CA LEU A 24 41.91 52.14 -35.62
C LEU A 24 40.43 52.39 -35.28
N ASP A 25 39.91 53.55 -35.72
CA ASP A 25 38.47 53.86 -35.69
C ASP A 25 37.70 53.09 -36.78
N THR A 26 36.36 53.18 -36.76
CA THR A 26 35.47 52.48 -37.70
C THR A 26 35.75 52.80 -39.19
N ALA A 27 36.21 54.01 -39.50
CA ALA A 27 36.54 54.41 -40.87
C ALA A 27 37.91 53.85 -41.31
N ALA A 28 38.88 53.83 -40.41
CA ALA A 28 40.21 53.25 -40.63
C ALA A 28 40.15 51.71 -40.70
N LYS A 29 39.27 51.08 -39.90
CA LYS A 29 38.93 49.63 -39.99
C LYS A 29 38.31 49.31 -41.35
N ASN A 30 37.32 50.07 -41.80
CA ASN A 30 36.71 49.88 -43.11
C ASN A 30 37.71 50.07 -44.27
N ASN A 31 38.60 51.07 -44.20
CA ASN A 31 39.64 51.26 -45.21
C ASN A 31 40.67 50.14 -45.22
N PHE A 32 41.07 49.63 -44.06
CA PHE A 32 41.99 48.49 -43.95
C PHE A 32 41.37 47.21 -44.52
N ILE A 33 40.09 46.96 -44.25
CA ILE A 33 39.33 45.83 -44.84
C ILE A 33 39.25 45.98 -46.36
N ILE A 34 38.92 47.17 -46.86
CA ILE A 34 38.86 47.46 -48.30
C ILE A 34 40.24 47.29 -48.96
N GLN A 35 41.32 47.74 -48.33
CA GLN A 35 42.67 47.63 -48.88
C GLN A 35 43.17 46.18 -48.86
N THR A 36 42.91 45.45 -47.78
CA THR A 36 43.22 44.01 -47.68
C THR A 36 42.48 43.23 -48.74
N LEU A 37 41.16 43.44 -48.88
CA LEU A 37 40.38 42.82 -49.95
C LEU A 37 40.93 43.19 -51.34
N SER A 38 41.35 44.44 -51.56
CA SER A 38 41.94 44.89 -52.84
C SER A 38 43.27 44.20 -53.16
N ASP A 39 44.14 44.03 -52.17
CA ASP A 39 45.47 43.42 -52.32
C ASP A 39 45.39 41.90 -52.61
N PHE A 40 44.29 41.26 -52.22
CA PHE A 40 43.95 39.88 -52.62
C PHE A 40 43.20 39.80 -53.96
N GLY A 41 43.04 40.92 -54.68
CA GLY A 41 42.34 40.99 -55.96
C GLY A 41 40.81 41.03 -55.85
N LEU A 42 40.27 41.42 -54.69
CA LEU A 42 38.85 41.35 -54.32
C LEU A 42 38.22 42.73 -54.03
N VAL A 43 38.44 43.81 -54.81
CA VAL A 43 37.69 45.10 -54.67
C VAL A 43 37.57 45.83 -56.03
N LYS A 44 36.46 46.45 -56.49
CA LYS A 44 35.01 46.59 -56.16
C LYS A 44 34.28 47.18 -57.42
N PRO A 45 32.93 47.16 -57.61
CA PRO A 45 31.91 47.65 -56.65
C PRO A 45 30.65 46.77 -56.48
N LYS A 46 30.06 46.89 -55.28
CA LYS A 46 29.07 46.00 -54.64
C LYS A 46 29.61 44.57 -54.47
N PRO A 47 29.49 43.95 -53.28
CA PRO A 47 29.66 42.50 -53.24
C PRO A 47 28.71 41.94 -54.28
N LYS A 48 29.23 41.16 -55.23
CA LYS A 48 28.35 40.28 -55.99
C LYS A 48 27.61 39.46 -54.92
N GLN A 49 26.34 39.14 -55.14
CA GLN A 49 25.60 38.21 -54.26
C GLN A 49 26.11 36.77 -54.47
N ASP A 50 27.43 36.59 -54.59
CA ASP A 50 28.07 35.30 -54.66
C ASP A 50 28.66 34.95 -53.29
N PHE A 51 28.61 33.65 -53.00
CA PHE A 51 29.02 33.07 -51.73
C PHE A 51 30.43 33.51 -51.30
N GLU A 52 31.38 33.50 -52.24
CA GLU A 52 32.79 33.83 -51.98
C GLU A 52 32.99 35.24 -51.44
N SER A 53 32.25 36.23 -51.98
CA SER A 53 32.37 37.63 -51.54
C SER A 53 31.80 37.84 -50.13
N ILE A 54 30.65 37.20 -49.85
CA ILE A 54 29.95 37.32 -48.57
C ILE A 54 30.73 36.55 -47.49
N TYR A 55 31.22 35.37 -47.81
CA TYR A 55 32.02 34.54 -46.90
C TYR A 55 33.34 35.21 -46.53
N ALA A 56 34.05 35.78 -47.51
CA ALA A 56 35.29 36.51 -47.25
C ALA A 56 35.06 37.72 -46.33
N HIS A 57 33.94 38.45 -46.51
CA HIS A 57 33.56 39.55 -45.61
C HIS A 57 33.23 39.04 -44.21
N ALA A 58 32.47 37.94 -44.10
CA ALA A 58 32.12 37.32 -42.81
C ALA A 58 33.34 36.83 -42.05
N LEU A 59 34.33 36.25 -42.74
CA LEU A 59 35.58 35.80 -42.15
C LEU A 59 36.43 36.93 -41.58
N ILE A 60 36.47 38.06 -42.28
CA ILE A 60 37.15 39.26 -41.79
C ILE A 60 36.41 39.83 -40.57
N GLU A 61 35.09 39.95 -40.64
CA GLU A 61 34.29 40.49 -39.53
C GLU A 61 34.37 39.58 -38.30
N PHE A 62 34.24 38.26 -38.49
CA PHE A 62 34.43 37.25 -37.43
C PHE A 62 35.79 37.38 -36.76
N PHE A 63 36.88 37.50 -37.53
CA PHE A 63 38.20 37.66 -36.94
C PHE A 63 38.32 38.92 -36.07
N VAL A 64 37.58 39.98 -36.39
CA VAL A 64 37.61 41.22 -35.63
C VAL A 64 36.66 41.20 -34.43
N GLU A 65 35.45 40.65 -34.59
CA GLU A 65 34.38 40.70 -33.58
C GLU A 65 34.43 39.53 -32.59
N ALA A 66 34.97 38.38 -32.99
CA ALA A 66 35.06 37.21 -32.12
C ALA A 66 35.92 37.49 -30.87
N GLU A 67 35.47 36.95 -29.74
CA GLU A 67 36.24 36.87 -28.52
C GLU A 67 37.54 36.08 -28.73
N PRO A 68 38.59 36.29 -27.89
CA PRO A 68 39.90 35.67 -28.09
C PRO A 68 39.85 34.15 -28.34
N ASP A 69 39.00 33.43 -27.61
CA ASP A 69 38.89 31.97 -27.69
C ASP A 69 38.23 31.52 -29.00
N SER A 70 37.19 32.22 -29.47
CA SER A 70 36.54 31.94 -30.76
C SER A 70 37.37 32.44 -31.95
N ARG A 71 38.20 33.47 -31.76
CA ARG A 71 39.02 34.08 -32.82
C ARG A 71 40.02 33.10 -33.39
N ASP A 72 40.58 32.18 -32.61
CA ASP A 72 41.55 31.19 -33.07
C ASP A 72 41.01 30.29 -34.20
N PHE A 73 39.69 30.10 -34.27
CA PHE A 73 39.03 29.34 -35.33
C PHE A 73 38.99 30.03 -36.70
N HIS A 74 39.43 31.29 -36.83
CA HIS A 74 39.52 31.98 -38.13
C HIS A 74 40.38 31.21 -39.15
N VAL A 75 41.43 30.51 -38.68
CA VAL A 75 42.30 29.70 -39.56
C VAL A 75 41.56 28.47 -40.10
N LEU A 76 40.64 27.92 -39.31
CA LEU A 76 39.77 26.81 -39.70
C LEU A 76 38.73 27.27 -40.72
N PHE A 77 38.03 28.38 -40.46
CA PHE A 77 37.04 28.95 -41.39
C PHE A 77 37.67 29.50 -42.69
N ALA A 78 38.97 29.83 -42.69
CA ALA A 78 39.71 30.16 -43.90
C ALA A 78 40.00 28.94 -44.81
N ASP A 79 39.79 27.71 -44.35
CA ASP A 79 40.06 26.51 -45.14
C ASP A 79 39.00 26.29 -46.23
N LYS A 80 39.45 26.06 -47.47
CA LYS A 80 38.55 25.84 -48.62
C LYS A 80 37.59 24.65 -48.42
N LYS A 81 38.04 23.58 -47.77
CA LYS A 81 37.16 22.45 -47.48
C LYS A 81 36.12 22.86 -46.44
N VAL A 82 36.48 23.65 -45.43
CA VAL A 82 35.52 24.15 -44.43
C VAL A 82 34.51 25.10 -45.08
N GLN A 83 34.95 25.97 -46.00
CA GLN A 83 34.08 26.82 -46.80
C GLN A 83 33.06 26.02 -47.61
N THR A 84 33.50 24.95 -48.29
CA THR A 84 32.59 24.07 -49.04
C THR A 84 31.60 23.34 -48.12
N ALA A 85 32.03 22.88 -46.94
CA ALA A 85 31.14 22.26 -45.96
C ALA A 85 30.09 23.26 -45.44
N PHE A 86 30.54 24.49 -45.12
CA PHE A 86 29.66 25.56 -44.69
C PHE A 86 28.63 25.91 -45.79
N GLN A 87 29.08 26.06 -47.03
CA GLN A 87 28.19 26.29 -48.18
C GLN A 87 27.17 25.16 -48.36
N GLY A 88 27.60 23.91 -48.17
CA GLY A 88 26.73 22.73 -48.21
C GLY A 88 25.67 22.76 -47.11
N GLY A 89 26.08 23.04 -45.88
CA GLY A 89 25.20 23.14 -44.70
C GLY A 89 24.16 24.25 -44.79
N LEU A 90 24.54 25.41 -45.35
CA LEU A 90 23.57 26.49 -45.64
C LEU A 90 22.47 26.05 -46.62
N ASN A 91 22.77 25.16 -47.56
CA ASN A 91 21.78 24.68 -48.53
C ASN A 91 20.84 23.61 -47.96
N SER A 92 21.25 22.91 -46.90
CA SER A 92 20.45 21.86 -46.23
C SER A 92 19.66 22.37 -45.03
N ASP A 93 19.90 23.60 -44.58
CA ASP A 93 19.27 24.21 -43.38
C ASP A 93 19.50 23.35 -42.11
N ASP A 94 20.64 22.64 -42.07
CA ASP A 94 20.99 21.66 -41.01
C ASP A 94 22.36 22.03 -40.40
N ILE A 95 22.29 22.85 -39.34
CA ILE A 95 23.46 23.35 -38.61
C ILE A 95 24.20 22.22 -37.89
N GLU A 96 23.51 21.17 -37.43
CA GLU A 96 24.15 20.03 -36.75
C GLU A 96 24.98 19.20 -37.73
N GLN A 97 24.46 18.98 -38.95
CA GLN A 97 25.22 18.33 -40.02
C GLN A 97 26.45 19.16 -40.41
N MET A 98 26.27 20.48 -40.57
CA MET A 98 27.37 21.40 -40.87
C MET A 98 28.46 21.35 -39.80
N TYR A 99 28.06 21.37 -38.52
CA TYR A 99 28.96 21.25 -37.39
C TYR A 99 29.74 19.92 -37.40
N ALA A 100 29.06 18.80 -37.61
CA ALA A 100 29.69 17.47 -37.65
C ALA A 100 30.75 17.36 -38.77
N GLU A 101 30.46 17.90 -39.96
CA GLU A 101 31.41 17.90 -41.08
C GLU A 101 32.65 18.76 -40.81
N ILE A 102 32.45 19.94 -40.22
CA ILE A 102 33.55 20.85 -39.87
C ILE A 102 34.39 20.27 -38.72
N GLN A 103 33.74 19.65 -37.72
CA GLN A 103 34.40 18.99 -36.60
C GLN A 103 35.23 17.76 -37.05
N GLY A 104 34.75 17.00 -38.03
CA GLY A 104 35.52 15.89 -38.62
C GLY A 104 36.80 16.39 -39.30
N ARG A 105 36.70 17.48 -40.08
CA ARG A 105 37.83 18.07 -40.82
C ARG A 105 38.82 18.79 -39.91
N SER A 106 38.36 19.37 -38.80
CA SER A 106 39.24 20.02 -37.82
C SER A 106 40.17 19.02 -37.14
N LYS A 107 39.69 17.79 -36.85
CA LYS A 107 40.50 16.71 -36.25
C LYS A 107 41.64 16.20 -37.15
N GLU A 108 41.50 16.28 -38.48
CA GLU A 108 42.52 15.75 -39.41
C GLU A 108 43.70 16.70 -39.64
N LYS A 109 43.44 18.01 -39.72
CA LYS A 109 44.43 19.02 -40.14
C LYS A 109 44.74 20.08 -39.09
N TYR A 110 43.81 20.31 -38.16
CA TYR A 110 43.88 21.36 -37.15
C TYR A 110 43.83 20.75 -35.73
N ALA A 111 44.36 19.54 -35.56
CA ALA A 111 44.31 18.80 -34.29
C ALA A 111 44.90 19.61 -33.13
N ASP A 112 45.97 20.37 -33.35
CA ASP A 112 46.59 21.23 -32.33
C ASP A 112 45.68 22.38 -31.91
N LEU A 113 44.89 22.95 -32.85
CA LEU A 113 43.90 23.99 -32.57
C LEU A 113 42.73 23.42 -31.76
N VAL A 114 42.26 22.22 -32.10
CA VAL A 114 41.20 21.52 -31.36
C VAL A 114 41.68 21.06 -29.97
N ALA A 115 42.95 20.70 -29.84
CA ALA A 115 43.54 20.35 -28.53
C ALA A 115 43.70 21.58 -27.62
N ALA A 116 43.92 22.76 -28.18
CA ALA A 116 43.95 24.03 -27.44
C ALA A 116 42.55 24.47 -26.96
N HIS A 117 41.48 23.97 -27.60
CA HIS A 117 40.06 24.27 -27.30
C HIS A 117 39.28 22.96 -27.03
N PRO A 118 39.50 22.32 -25.87
CA PRO A 118 39.07 20.93 -25.61
C PRO A 118 37.55 20.75 -25.45
N ASN A 119 36.77 21.82 -25.25
CA ASN A 119 35.31 21.72 -25.21
C ASN A 119 34.76 21.73 -26.64
N SER A 120 33.98 20.70 -26.99
CA SER A 120 33.25 20.69 -28.26
C SER A 120 32.25 21.86 -28.39
N ALA A 121 31.86 22.47 -27.26
CA ALA A 121 31.03 23.68 -27.27
C ALA A 121 31.74 24.90 -27.88
N ASP A 122 33.08 24.98 -27.82
CA ASP A 122 33.84 26.17 -28.28
C ASP A 122 33.80 26.28 -29.80
N LEU A 123 33.95 25.16 -30.51
CA LEU A 123 33.81 25.10 -31.97
C LEU A 123 32.35 25.32 -32.40
N LEU A 124 31.38 24.78 -31.66
CA LEU A 124 29.95 24.95 -31.98
C LEU A 124 29.56 26.41 -31.84
N HIS A 125 29.97 27.04 -30.73
CA HIS A 125 29.72 28.46 -30.49
C HIS A 125 30.41 29.36 -31.52
N ALA A 126 31.67 29.06 -31.88
CA ALA A 126 32.38 29.78 -32.94
C ALA A 126 31.70 29.63 -34.31
N LEU A 127 31.14 28.46 -34.60
CA LEU A 127 30.39 28.20 -35.84
C LEU A 127 29.05 28.94 -35.87
N GLU A 128 28.30 28.92 -34.75
CA GLU A 128 27.05 29.69 -34.59
C GLU A 128 27.29 31.19 -34.78
N LEU A 129 28.30 31.74 -34.10
CA LEU A 129 28.68 33.14 -34.24
C LEU A 129 29.10 33.49 -35.68
N PHE A 130 29.89 32.63 -36.31
CA PHE A 130 30.30 32.82 -37.70
C PHE A 130 29.09 32.77 -38.66
N ALA A 131 28.15 31.85 -38.44
CA ALA A 131 26.92 31.74 -39.20
C ALA A 131 26.04 32.99 -39.07
N ASP A 132 25.87 33.51 -37.84
CA ASP A 132 25.12 34.74 -37.59
C ASP A 132 25.73 35.95 -38.31
N ILE A 133 27.07 36.09 -38.27
CA ILE A 133 27.80 37.16 -38.98
C ILE A 133 27.62 37.01 -40.49
N TYR A 134 27.74 35.79 -41.01
CA TYR A 134 27.52 35.50 -42.43
C TYR A 134 26.11 35.87 -42.86
N ASP A 135 25.09 35.45 -42.11
CA ASP A 135 23.69 35.73 -42.41
C ASP A 135 23.39 37.22 -42.32
N PHE A 136 23.96 37.93 -41.35
CA PHE A 136 23.83 39.37 -41.25
C PHE A 136 24.41 40.12 -42.46
N ILE A 137 25.58 39.71 -42.94
CA ILE A 137 26.21 40.30 -44.13
C ILE A 137 25.43 39.92 -45.38
N ASN A 138 24.97 38.67 -45.47
CA ASN A 138 24.12 38.19 -46.55
C ASN A 138 22.81 39.01 -46.61
N LEU A 139 22.17 39.25 -45.47
CA LEU A 139 20.95 40.06 -45.37
C LEU A 139 21.19 41.54 -45.74
N LYS A 140 22.32 42.14 -45.32
CA LYS A 140 22.69 43.52 -45.69
C LYS A 140 23.04 43.68 -47.17
N THR A 141 23.41 42.58 -47.84
CA THR A 141 23.72 42.53 -49.26
C THR A 141 22.57 41.96 -50.10
N ALA A 142 21.51 41.49 -49.44
CA ALA A 142 20.29 40.97 -50.03
C ALA A 142 19.44 42.08 -50.67
N SER A 143 18.63 41.69 -51.66
CA SER A 143 17.68 42.62 -52.26
C SER A 143 16.56 42.98 -51.27
N PRO A 144 15.93 44.16 -51.39
CA PRO A 144 14.78 44.53 -50.54
C PRO A 144 13.65 43.49 -50.53
N PHE A 145 13.49 42.72 -51.60
CA PHE A 145 12.53 41.63 -51.71
C PHE A 145 12.86 40.43 -50.81
N GLN A 146 14.12 40.02 -50.75
CA GLN A 146 14.56 38.89 -49.91
C GLN A 146 14.46 39.22 -48.42
N ILE A 147 14.81 40.45 -48.03
CA ILE A 147 14.65 40.94 -46.66
C ILE A 147 13.18 40.90 -46.24
N LYS A 148 12.28 41.36 -47.11
CA LYS A 148 10.84 41.33 -46.86
C LYS A 148 10.33 39.89 -46.65
N LYS A 149 10.73 38.96 -47.51
CA LYS A 149 10.37 37.54 -47.40
C LYS A 149 10.85 36.92 -46.08
N TYR A 150 12.09 37.20 -45.69
CA TYR A 150 12.66 36.73 -44.41
C TYR A 150 11.83 37.18 -43.20
N TYR A 151 11.44 38.47 -43.13
CA TYR A 151 10.61 38.97 -42.04
C TYR A 151 9.17 38.42 -42.07
N GLU A 152 8.61 38.13 -43.24
CA GLU A 152 7.31 37.48 -43.38
C GLU A 152 7.33 36.03 -42.86
N ASP A 153 8.38 35.27 -43.21
CA ASP A 153 8.57 33.89 -42.73
C ASP A 153 8.81 33.86 -41.21
N LEU A 154 9.62 34.78 -40.68
CA LEU A 154 9.85 34.92 -39.24
C LEU A 154 8.56 35.28 -38.48
N ALA A 155 7.72 36.17 -39.03
CA ALA A 155 6.44 36.52 -38.45
C ALA A 155 5.47 35.31 -38.42
N PHE A 156 5.48 34.49 -39.47
CA PHE A 156 4.69 33.27 -39.54
C PHE A 156 5.14 32.22 -38.50
N GLN A 157 6.45 32.00 -38.36
CA GLN A 157 7.01 31.11 -37.35
C GLN A 157 6.65 31.57 -35.93
N LYS A 158 6.80 32.87 -35.65
CA LYS A 158 6.43 33.46 -34.34
C LYS A 158 4.95 33.25 -34.01
N ALA A 159 4.06 33.47 -34.98
CA ALA A 159 2.62 33.25 -34.79
C ALA A 159 2.29 31.77 -34.52
N THR A 160 3.05 30.84 -35.12
CA THR A 160 2.90 29.40 -34.88
C THR A 160 3.35 29.02 -33.47
N LEU A 161 4.50 29.52 -33.03
CA LEU A 161 5.01 29.31 -31.67
C LEU A 161 4.08 29.87 -30.59
N GLU A 162 3.49 31.05 -30.81
CA GLU A 162 2.51 31.61 -29.88
C GLU A 162 1.25 30.74 -29.73
N LYS A 163 0.79 30.12 -30.82
CA LYS A 163 -0.34 29.17 -30.76
C LYS A 163 0.02 27.92 -29.96
N GLN A 164 1.21 27.37 -30.17
CA GLN A 164 1.70 26.21 -29.43
C GLN A 164 1.85 26.52 -27.94
N LYS A 165 2.41 27.68 -27.59
CA LYS A 165 2.54 28.15 -26.20
C LYS A 165 1.20 28.20 -25.49
N LYS A 166 0.17 28.81 -26.11
CA LYS A 166 -1.18 28.88 -25.53
C LYS A 166 -1.81 27.49 -25.34
N SER A 167 -1.49 26.52 -26.19
CA SER A 167 -1.96 25.14 -26.04
C SER A 167 -1.28 24.45 -24.85
N LEU A 168 0.03 24.66 -24.66
CA LEU A 168 0.79 24.12 -23.53
C LEU A 168 0.31 24.70 -22.20
N GLU A 169 0.07 26.01 -22.12
CA GLU A 169 -0.48 26.66 -20.92
C GLU A 169 -1.82 26.03 -20.48
N LYS A 170 -2.71 25.73 -21.44
CA LYS A 170 -3.99 25.03 -21.16
C LYS A 170 -3.80 23.60 -20.68
N GLN A 171 -2.82 22.88 -21.23
CA GLN A 171 -2.50 21.52 -20.80
C GLN A 171 -1.92 21.52 -19.38
N GLU A 172 -1.05 22.48 -19.06
CA GLU A 172 -0.48 22.64 -17.72
C GLU A 172 -1.57 22.94 -16.67
N GLU A 173 -2.54 23.80 -17.00
CA GLU A 173 -3.69 24.07 -16.12
C GLU A 173 -4.52 22.80 -15.87
N SER A 174 -4.68 21.98 -16.89
CA SER A 174 -5.41 20.70 -16.81
C SER A 174 -4.63 19.66 -15.99
N LEU A 175 -3.30 19.62 -16.13
CA LEU A 175 -2.42 18.76 -15.32
C LEU A 175 -2.48 19.13 -13.84
N GLU A 176 -2.52 20.43 -13.52
CA GLU A 176 -2.62 20.91 -12.14
C GLU A 176 -3.98 20.53 -11.51
N LYS A 177 -5.07 20.63 -12.28
CA LYS A 177 -6.39 20.14 -11.85
C LYS A 177 -6.40 18.64 -11.60
N LEU A 178 -5.74 17.85 -12.46
CA LEU A 178 -5.61 16.41 -12.29
C LEU A 178 -4.82 16.05 -11.03
N LYS A 179 -3.69 16.70 -10.76
CA LYS A 179 -2.90 16.50 -9.53
C LYS A 179 -3.72 16.73 -8.26
N LYS A 180 -4.49 17.83 -8.23
CA LYS A 180 -5.39 18.14 -7.10
C LYS A 180 -6.47 17.08 -6.91
N ALA A 181 -7.08 16.61 -8.01
CA ALA A 181 -8.07 15.54 -7.95
C ALA A 181 -7.46 14.23 -7.44
N THR A 182 -6.25 13.85 -7.88
CA THR A 182 -5.55 12.65 -7.39
C THR A 182 -5.25 12.73 -5.90
N ALA A 183 -4.79 13.88 -5.40
CA ALA A 183 -4.55 14.07 -3.97
C ALA A 183 -5.84 13.95 -3.14
N LEU A 184 -6.95 14.50 -3.63
CA LEU A 184 -8.26 14.36 -2.99
C LEU A 184 -8.70 12.87 -2.94
N ILE A 185 -8.56 12.14 -4.05
CA ILE A 185 -8.89 10.71 -4.10
C ILE A 185 -8.03 9.91 -3.13
N GLN A 186 -6.74 10.21 -3.02
CA GLN A 186 -5.86 9.55 -2.04
C GLN A 186 -6.28 9.85 -0.60
N GLY A 187 -6.63 11.11 -0.29
CA GLY A 187 -7.17 11.48 1.01
C GLY A 187 -8.45 10.73 1.36
N LEU A 188 -9.41 10.68 0.42
CA LEU A 188 -10.66 9.94 0.58
C LEU A 188 -10.44 8.43 0.76
N LYS A 189 -9.48 7.83 0.05
CA LYS A 189 -9.11 6.42 0.23
C LYS A 189 -8.53 6.16 1.62
N ALA A 190 -7.65 7.03 2.12
CA ALA A 190 -7.07 6.90 3.45
C ALA A 190 -8.13 7.08 4.55
N ASP A 191 -9.05 8.03 4.39
CA ASP A 191 -10.15 8.23 5.32
C ASP A 191 -11.15 7.08 5.29
N ASN A 192 -11.45 6.52 4.11
CA ASN A 192 -12.26 5.31 3.99
C ASN A 192 -11.58 4.10 4.61
N ALA A 193 -10.26 3.94 4.46
CA ALA A 193 -9.51 2.87 5.12
C ALA A 193 -9.54 3.03 6.65
N LYS A 194 -9.42 4.26 7.18
CA LYS A 194 -9.57 4.52 8.63
C LYS A 194 -10.98 4.26 9.14
N LYS A 195 -11.99 4.45 8.29
CA LYS A 195 -13.41 4.18 8.56
C LYS A 195 -13.82 2.75 8.21
N SER A 196 -12.95 1.92 7.65
CA SER A 196 -13.34 0.55 7.30
C SER A 196 -13.73 -0.23 8.56
N PHE A 197 -14.64 -1.18 8.41
CA PHE A 197 -14.98 -2.14 9.45
C PHE A 197 -13.73 -2.70 10.15
N ASP A 198 -12.72 -3.15 9.41
CA ASP A 198 -11.49 -3.73 9.97
C ASP A 198 -10.73 -2.76 10.89
N SER A 199 -10.58 -1.50 10.48
CA SER A 199 -9.93 -0.47 11.29
C SER A 199 -10.72 -0.17 12.57
N GLN A 200 -12.05 -0.18 12.49
CA GLN A 200 -12.92 0.00 13.66
C GLN A 200 -12.86 -1.21 14.59
N ILE A 201 -12.85 -2.43 14.05
CA ILE A 201 -12.69 -3.67 14.81
C ILE A 201 -11.36 -3.72 15.55
N GLN A 202 -10.25 -3.35 14.91
CA GLN A 202 -8.97 -3.28 15.60
C GLN A 202 -9.00 -2.30 16.79
N LYS A 203 -9.70 -1.17 16.67
CA LYS A 203 -9.88 -0.24 17.79
C LYS A 203 -10.73 -0.84 18.90
N TYR A 204 -11.86 -1.48 18.54
CA TYR A 204 -12.72 -2.19 19.47
C TYR A 204 -11.96 -3.27 20.25
N LEU A 205 -11.15 -4.09 19.57
CA LEU A 205 -10.36 -5.14 20.22
C LEU A 205 -9.27 -4.58 21.13
N ARG A 206 -8.63 -3.46 20.76
CA ARG A 206 -7.65 -2.77 21.63
C ARG A 206 -8.33 -2.26 22.90
N GLN A 207 -9.54 -1.70 22.77
CA GLN A 207 -10.32 -1.24 23.90
C GLN A 207 -10.70 -2.43 24.81
N LEU A 208 -11.24 -3.51 24.26
CA LEU A 208 -11.60 -4.72 25.00
C LEU A 208 -10.41 -5.29 25.79
N ARG A 209 -9.23 -5.33 25.15
CA ARG A 209 -7.97 -5.75 25.79
C ARG A 209 -7.58 -4.82 26.94
N GLN A 210 -7.63 -3.51 26.70
CA GLN A 210 -7.24 -2.49 27.67
C GLN A 210 -8.17 -2.44 28.88
N GLU A 211 -9.49 -2.53 28.66
CA GLU A 211 -10.48 -2.57 29.75
C GLU A 211 -10.24 -3.74 30.72
N PHE A 212 -9.80 -4.90 30.21
CA PHE A 212 -9.45 -6.02 31.07
C PHE A 212 -8.18 -5.73 31.87
N ASN A 213 -7.13 -5.25 31.21
CA ASN A 213 -5.85 -4.94 31.86
C ASN A 213 -6.02 -3.91 32.97
N ASP A 214 -6.69 -2.80 32.66
CA ASP A 214 -6.87 -1.67 33.58
C ASP A 214 -7.71 -2.05 34.81
N LYS A 215 -8.64 -3.01 34.66
CA LYS A 215 -9.60 -3.37 35.70
C LYS A 215 -9.22 -4.63 36.50
N TYR A 216 -8.50 -5.57 35.92
CA TYR A 216 -8.30 -6.90 36.49
C TYR A 216 -6.83 -7.35 36.52
N LEU A 217 -5.91 -6.64 35.86
CA LEU A 217 -4.48 -6.96 35.85
C LEU A 217 -3.67 -5.73 36.30
N ALA A 218 -3.97 -5.22 37.50
CA ALA A 218 -3.07 -4.31 38.18
C ALA A 218 -1.69 -5.01 38.39
N PRO A 219 -0.59 -4.28 38.63
CA PRO A 219 0.76 -4.88 38.77
C PRO A 219 0.88 -5.95 39.86
N THR A 220 -0.08 -6.01 40.79
CA THR A 220 -0.15 -6.94 41.91
C THR A 220 -1.16 -8.07 41.72
N ASP A 221 -2.08 -7.95 40.76
CA ASP A 221 -3.21 -8.86 40.61
C ASP A 221 -2.86 -9.97 39.63
N LYS A 222 -3.18 -11.21 40.00
CA LYS A 222 -2.99 -12.39 39.15
C LYS A 222 -4.33 -12.98 38.78
N TYR A 223 -4.49 -13.27 37.50
CA TYR A 223 -5.55 -14.16 37.04
C TYR A 223 -5.20 -15.58 37.48
N VAL A 224 -6.02 -16.17 38.36
CA VAL A 224 -5.87 -17.57 38.78
C VAL A 224 -6.64 -18.44 37.79
N PRO A 225 -5.97 -19.41 37.14
CA PRO A 225 -6.61 -20.25 36.15
C PRO A 225 -7.73 -21.09 36.78
N LEU A 226 -8.88 -21.16 36.11
CA LEU A 226 -10.06 -21.83 36.64
C LEU A 226 -10.06 -23.32 36.29
N ILE A 227 -10.78 -24.10 37.10
CA ILE A 227 -11.00 -25.53 36.85
C ILE A 227 -12.42 -25.69 36.34
N GLY A 228 -12.58 -26.47 35.27
CA GLY A 228 -13.90 -26.87 34.83
C GLY A 228 -13.93 -28.32 34.38
N HIS A 229 -15.12 -28.84 34.18
CA HIS A 229 -15.31 -30.21 33.77
C HIS A 229 -16.48 -30.39 32.81
N GLN A 230 -16.36 -31.41 31.97
CA GLN A 230 -17.42 -31.90 31.12
C GLN A 230 -17.87 -33.26 31.64
N VAL A 231 -19.18 -33.52 31.57
CA VAL A 231 -19.75 -34.83 31.89
C VAL A 231 -20.12 -35.53 30.58
N GLN A 232 -19.57 -36.71 30.34
CA GLN A 232 -19.86 -37.53 29.17
C GLN A 232 -20.51 -38.85 29.58
N GLU A 233 -21.54 -39.26 28.84
CA GLU A 233 -22.05 -40.63 28.93
C GLU A 233 -21.18 -41.56 28.09
N VAL A 234 -20.43 -42.44 28.76
CA VAL A 234 -19.65 -43.47 28.08
C VAL A 234 -20.47 -44.76 28.07
N MET A 235 -20.82 -45.25 26.88
CA MET A 235 -21.29 -46.62 26.73
C MET A 235 -20.15 -47.55 27.09
N LEU A 236 -20.30 -48.30 28.18
CA LEU A 236 -19.46 -49.46 28.43
C LEU A 236 -19.67 -50.42 27.26
N SER A 237 -18.67 -50.50 26.38
CA SER A 237 -18.63 -51.55 25.37
C SER A 237 -18.76 -52.88 26.11
N LYS A 238 -19.74 -53.68 25.69
CA LYS A 238 -19.85 -55.07 26.15
C LYS A 238 -18.48 -55.70 25.94
N MET A 239 -17.79 -56.08 27.02
CA MET A 239 -16.82 -57.16 26.93
C MET A 239 -17.49 -58.28 26.12
N ASP A 240 -16.81 -58.75 25.09
CA ASP A 240 -17.24 -59.77 24.12
C ASP A 240 -18.23 -60.80 24.69
N THR A 241 -19.53 -60.49 24.64
CA THR A 241 -20.58 -61.48 24.92
C THR A 241 -20.90 -62.31 23.68
N GLN A 242 -20.13 -62.16 22.58
CA GLN A 242 -20.32 -62.93 21.36
C GLN A 242 -19.65 -64.32 21.39
N GLU A 243 -18.92 -64.69 22.46
CA GLU A 243 -18.32 -66.03 22.62
C GLU A 243 -18.74 -66.79 23.89
N LEU A 244 -19.83 -66.40 24.56
CA LEU A 244 -20.40 -67.26 25.61
C LEU A 244 -21.44 -68.17 24.98
N GLN A 245 -21.07 -69.44 24.75
CA GLN A 245 -22.00 -70.46 24.28
C GLN A 245 -23.13 -70.62 25.30
N GLU A 246 -24.32 -71.03 24.84
CA GLU A 246 -25.53 -71.17 25.66
C GLU A 246 -25.33 -72.06 26.91
N GLN A 247 -24.31 -72.92 26.88
CA GLN A 247 -23.87 -73.78 27.98
C GLN A 247 -23.18 -73.00 29.12
N ASP A 248 -22.40 -71.97 28.82
CA ASP A 248 -21.70 -71.16 29.83
C ASP A 248 -22.66 -70.23 30.60
N LEU A 249 -23.66 -69.69 29.89
CA LEU A 249 -24.76 -68.92 30.47
C LEU A 249 -25.65 -69.77 31.39
N ALA A 250 -25.80 -71.07 31.10
CA ALA A 250 -26.52 -72.00 31.96
C ALA A 250 -25.75 -72.32 33.25
N LEU A 251 -24.41 -72.47 33.17
CA LEU A 251 -23.55 -72.69 34.33
C LEU A 251 -23.57 -71.49 35.29
N MET A 252 -23.46 -70.26 34.76
CA MET A 252 -23.46 -69.04 35.57
C MET A 252 -24.80 -68.76 36.28
N ARG A 253 -25.93 -69.16 35.67
CA ARG A 253 -27.26 -69.10 36.31
C ARG A 253 -27.43 -70.15 37.41
N ALA A 254 -26.84 -71.34 37.24
CA ALA A 254 -26.84 -72.39 38.25
C ALA A 254 -25.99 -72.01 39.49
N GLU A 255 -24.95 -71.19 39.32
CA GLU A 255 -24.12 -70.66 40.41
C GLU A 255 -24.71 -69.40 41.11
N GLY A 256 -25.88 -68.91 40.69
CA GLY A 256 -26.55 -67.76 41.33
C GLY A 256 -25.89 -66.40 41.07
N LYS A 257 -25.00 -66.27 40.08
CA LYS A 257 -24.41 -64.97 39.71
C LYS A 257 -25.40 -64.14 38.88
N GLN A 258 -25.82 -62.98 39.40
CA GLN A 258 -26.68 -62.04 38.68
C GLN A 258 -25.91 -61.32 37.56
N ILE A 259 -26.38 -61.44 36.32
CA ILE A 259 -25.89 -60.68 35.17
C ILE A 259 -26.50 -59.28 35.24
N HIS A 260 -25.67 -58.26 35.49
CA HIS A 260 -26.08 -56.85 35.42
C HIS A 260 -25.91 -56.35 33.98
N PHE A 261 -27.01 -55.95 33.33
CA PHE A 261 -26.97 -55.31 32.02
C PHE A 261 -26.49 -53.86 32.18
N GLY A 262 -25.61 -53.43 31.26
CA GLY A 262 -24.77 -52.23 31.35
C GLY A 262 -25.49 -50.98 31.84
N GLN A 263 -24.98 -50.41 32.93
CA GLN A 263 -25.26 -49.02 33.32
C GLN A 263 -24.34 -48.12 32.48
N ASN A 264 -24.88 -47.05 31.87
CA ASN A 264 -24.05 -45.99 31.31
C ASN A 264 -23.17 -45.43 32.43
N LYS A 265 -21.85 -45.37 32.20
CA LYS A 265 -20.93 -44.76 33.16
C LYS A 265 -20.78 -43.29 32.77
N LEU A 266 -21.14 -42.40 33.68
CA LEU A 266 -20.83 -40.98 33.54
C LEU A 266 -19.34 -40.80 33.84
N GLU A 267 -18.57 -40.33 32.87
CA GLU A 267 -17.18 -39.95 33.07
C GLU A 267 -17.06 -38.42 33.13
N LYS A 268 -16.28 -37.94 34.10
CA LYS A 268 -16.01 -36.52 34.33
C LYS A 268 -14.62 -36.20 33.74
N GLU A 269 -14.58 -35.52 32.61
CA GLU A 269 -13.35 -35.00 32.03
C GLU A 269 -13.06 -33.63 32.66
N THR A 270 -11.93 -33.46 33.34
CA THR A 270 -11.57 -32.23 34.06
C THR A 270 -10.46 -31.47 33.32
N PHE A 271 -10.60 -30.15 33.25
CA PHE A 271 -9.70 -29.23 32.58
C PHE A 271 -9.14 -28.23 33.58
N GLN A 272 -7.81 -28.24 33.74
CA GLN A 272 -7.07 -27.33 34.62
C GLN A 272 -5.79 -26.88 33.88
N PRO A 273 -5.79 -25.68 33.26
CA PRO A 273 -6.85 -24.68 33.29
C PRO A 273 -8.00 -24.95 32.31
N ILE A 274 -9.20 -24.43 32.59
CA ILE A 274 -10.42 -24.63 31.80
C ILE A 274 -10.26 -24.18 30.34
N GLU A 275 -9.38 -23.22 30.07
CA GLU A 275 -8.97 -22.73 28.76
C GLU A 275 -8.55 -23.85 27.80
N GLN A 276 -8.01 -24.95 28.32
CA GLN A 276 -7.67 -26.13 27.53
C GLN A 276 -8.89 -26.66 26.75
N TYR A 277 -10.05 -26.69 27.40
CA TYR A 277 -11.29 -27.09 26.73
C TYR A 277 -11.63 -26.14 25.57
N PHE A 278 -11.50 -24.83 25.79
CA PHE A 278 -11.76 -23.83 24.76
C PHE A 278 -10.79 -23.98 23.59
N GLN A 279 -9.52 -24.25 23.87
CA GLN A 279 -8.52 -24.49 22.85
C GLN A 279 -8.87 -25.70 21.96
N LEU A 280 -9.34 -26.81 22.57
CA LEU A 280 -9.79 -27.99 21.83
C LEU A 280 -10.96 -27.66 20.89
N VAL A 281 -11.92 -26.86 21.35
CA VAL A 281 -13.05 -26.41 20.53
C VAL A 281 -12.58 -25.50 19.39
N LEU A 282 -11.71 -24.52 19.69
CA LEU A 282 -11.22 -23.56 18.70
C LEU A 282 -10.37 -24.23 17.61
N ASN A 283 -9.61 -25.28 17.97
CA ASN A 283 -8.80 -26.08 17.05
C ASN A 283 -9.60 -27.16 16.29
N GLU A 284 -10.91 -27.31 16.58
CA GLU A 284 -11.76 -28.37 16.03
C GLU A 284 -11.26 -29.80 16.35
N GLU A 285 -10.63 -29.98 17.52
CA GLU A 285 -10.05 -31.26 17.98
C GLU A 285 -11.06 -32.15 18.71
N LYS A 286 -12.24 -31.61 19.08
CA LYS A 286 -13.34 -32.41 19.64
C LYS A 286 -13.98 -33.29 18.53
N PRO A 287 -14.33 -34.56 18.81
CA PRO A 287 -14.95 -35.45 17.84
C PRO A 287 -16.27 -34.90 17.27
N GLU A 288 -17.04 -34.24 18.13
CA GLU A 288 -18.25 -33.52 17.78
C GLU A 288 -17.95 -32.03 17.60
N ARG A 289 -18.44 -31.45 16.50
CA ARG A 289 -18.30 -30.02 16.21
C ARG A 289 -19.38 -29.25 16.96
N TYR A 290 -19.11 -28.86 18.19
CA TYR A 290 -19.99 -28.00 18.98
C TYR A 290 -19.89 -26.55 18.53
N GLN A 291 -21.04 -25.92 18.36
CA GLN A 291 -21.13 -24.51 17.95
C GLN A 291 -21.69 -23.63 19.07
N PHE A 292 -22.33 -24.25 20.06
CA PHE A 292 -22.98 -23.57 21.17
C PHE A 292 -22.56 -24.25 22.48
N ILE A 293 -21.77 -23.57 23.30
CA ILE A 293 -21.23 -24.14 24.54
C ILE A 293 -21.79 -23.35 25.71
N VAL A 294 -22.37 -24.05 26.68
CA VAL A 294 -22.96 -23.46 27.88
C VAL A 294 -22.04 -23.71 29.06
N LEU A 295 -21.45 -22.64 29.60
CA LEU A 295 -20.67 -22.62 30.82
C LEU A 295 -21.61 -22.44 32.03
N LEU A 296 -21.79 -23.52 32.79
CA LEU A 296 -22.55 -23.58 34.02
C LEU A 296 -21.66 -23.42 35.24
N GLY A 297 -22.24 -22.98 36.34
CA GLY A 297 -21.59 -22.99 37.65
C GLY A 297 -22.36 -22.15 38.66
N GLU A 298 -22.05 -22.29 39.94
CA GLU A 298 -22.74 -21.58 41.01
C GLU A 298 -22.47 -20.06 41.02
N TYR A 299 -23.27 -19.32 41.80
CA TYR A 299 -23.01 -17.90 42.01
C TYR A 299 -21.60 -17.65 42.57
N GLY A 300 -20.87 -16.71 41.96
CA GLY A 300 -19.53 -16.32 42.43
C GLY A 300 -18.37 -17.20 41.96
N THR A 301 -18.60 -18.27 41.18
CA THR A 301 -17.51 -19.16 40.67
C THR A 301 -16.58 -18.51 39.65
N GLY A 302 -16.89 -17.30 39.17
CA GLY A 302 -16.02 -16.54 38.28
C GLY A 302 -16.39 -16.56 36.80
N LYS A 303 -17.57 -17.08 36.40
CA LYS A 303 -18.06 -17.11 35.01
C LYS A 303 -17.87 -15.80 34.23
N THR A 304 -18.36 -14.68 34.77
CA THR A 304 -18.20 -13.34 34.16
C THR A 304 -16.73 -12.94 34.03
N THR A 305 -15.92 -13.21 35.05
CA THR A 305 -14.48 -12.91 35.04
C THR A 305 -13.77 -13.75 33.98
N PHE A 306 -14.13 -15.02 33.85
CA PHE A 306 -13.62 -15.92 32.84
C PHE A 306 -13.97 -15.47 31.42
N PHE A 307 -15.23 -15.09 31.15
CA PHE A 307 -15.61 -14.57 29.83
C PHE A 307 -14.87 -13.28 29.48
N ARG A 308 -14.62 -12.41 30.46
CA ARG A 308 -13.78 -11.21 30.27
C ARG A 308 -12.34 -11.56 29.96
N PHE A 309 -11.77 -12.53 30.68
CA PHE A 309 -10.44 -13.04 30.41
C PHE A 309 -10.33 -13.67 29.01
N LEU A 310 -11.28 -14.52 28.63
CA LEU A 310 -11.33 -15.15 27.32
C LEU A 310 -11.47 -14.11 26.20
N ALA A 311 -12.32 -13.10 26.39
CA ALA A 311 -12.46 -11.98 25.46
C ALA A 311 -11.14 -11.21 25.28
N HIS A 312 -10.42 -10.96 26.38
CA HIS A 312 -9.11 -10.34 26.39
C HIS A 312 -8.05 -11.20 25.68
N ALA A 313 -8.01 -12.51 25.97
CA ALA A 313 -7.06 -13.45 25.37
C ALA A 313 -7.26 -13.54 23.85
N LEU A 314 -8.51 -13.70 23.40
CA LEU A 314 -8.87 -13.74 21.99
C LEU A 314 -8.61 -12.40 21.28
N ALA A 315 -8.86 -11.26 21.94
CA ALA A 315 -8.55 -9.96 21.37
C ALA A 315 -7.04 -9.74 21.21
N THR A 316 -6.25 -10.22 22.18
CA THR A 316 -4.78 -10.19 22.12
C THR A 316 -4.28 -11.07 20.98
N ASP A 317 -4.77 -12.30 20.89
CA ASP A 317 -4.45 -13.22 19.80
C ASP A 317 -4.83 -12.62 18.43
N TYR A 318 -5.99 -11.98 18.30
CA TYR A 318 -6.38 -11.34 17.04
C TYR A 318 -5.43 -10.21 16.63
N LEU A 319 -4.99 -9.38 17.59
CA LEU A 319 -4.20 -8.19 17.32
C LEU A 319 -2.70 -8.46 17.14
N GLU A 320 -2.18 -9.50 17.77
CA GLU A 320 -0.75 -9.79 17.84
C GLU A 320 -0.43 -11.14 17.19
N ILE A 321 0.66 -11.18 16.42
CA ILE A 321 1.23 -12.44 15.91
C ILE A 321 2.25 -12.89 16.97
N SER A 322 1.76 -13.42 18.10
CA SER A 322 2.61 -13.88 19.19
C SER A 322 2.23 -15.29 19.63
N GLU A 323 3.23 -16.17 19.73
CA GLU A 323 3.09 -17.55 20.22
C GLU A 323 2.76 -17.63 21.74
N ALA A 324 2.74 -16.50 22.45
CA ALA A 324 2.55 -16.44 23.90
C ALA A 324 1.10 -16.15 24.35
N CYS A 325 0.10 -16.26 23.46
CA CYS A 325 -1.30 -16.05 23.84
C CYS A 325 -1.85 -17.24 24.63
N ALA A 326 -2.55 -16.98 25.73
CA ALA A 326 -3.14 -18.03 26.58
C ALA A 326 -4.21 -18.86 25.85
N VAL A 327 -4.88 -18.27 24.85
CA VAL A 327 -5.86 -18.92 23.98
C VAL A 327 -5.60 -18.44 22.55
N HIS A 328 -5.51 -19.38 21.61
CA HIS A 328 -5.27 -19.10 20.19
C HIS A 328 -6.47 -19.52 19.34
N ASP A 329 -6.95 -18.62 18.47
CA ASP A 329 -7.94 -18.99 17.45
C ASP A 329 -7.30 -19.00 16.06
N PRO A 330 -7.10 -20.19 15.44
CA PRO A 330 -6.53 -20.31 14.10
C PRO A 330 -7.30 -19.54 13.03
N ARG A 331 -8.61 -19.33 13.24
CA ARG A 331 -9.49 -18.61 12.29
C ARG A 331 -9.50 -17.10 12.51
N LYS A 332 -8.86 -16.60 13.58
CA LYS A 332 -8.85 -15.18 13.96
C LYS A 332 -10.26 -14.59 13.93
N ARG A 333 -11.21 -15.25 14.59
CA ARG A 333 -12.57 -14.73 14.74
C ARG A 333 -12.58 -13.56 15.70
N ILE A 334 -13.50 -12.63 15.48
CA ILE A 334 -13.65 -11.43 16.29
C ILE A 334 -14.42 -11.79 17.57
N PRO A 335 -13.83 -11.67 18.77
CA PRO A 335 -14.55 -11.90 20.02
C PRO A 335 -15.53 -10.76 20.31
N ILE A 336 -16.76 -11.11 20.66
CA ILE A 336 -17.80 -10.17 21.10
C ILE A 336 -18.28 -10.59 22.49
N LEU A 337 -17.95 -9.79 23.50
CA LEU A 337 -18.46 -9.98 24.85
C LEU A 337 -19.74 -9.16 25.06
N LEU A 338 -20.84 -9.83 25.37
CA LEU A 338 -22.16 -9.23 25.59
C LEU A 338 -22.70 -9.63 26.96
N SER A 339 -23.13 -8.64 27.73
CA SER A 339 -23.87 -8.83 28.98
C SER A 339 -25.35 -8.98 28.65
N LEU A 340 -25.90 -10.17 28.86
CA LEU A 340 -27.30 -10.46 28.57
C LEU A 340 -28.28 -9.76 29.53
N ARG A 341 -27.77 -9.16 30.61
CA ARG A 341 -28.52 -8.23 31.48
C ARG A 341 -29.03 -7.00 30.72
N ASP A 342 -28.29 -6.57 29.71
CA ASP A 342 -28.56 -5.34 28.97
C ASP A 342 -29.55 -5.56 27.81
N TYR A 343 -29.93 -6.81 27.56
CA TYR A 343 -30.91 -7.20 26.55
C TYR A 343 -32.33 -6.78 26.97
N ASN A 344 -33.03 -6.02 26.11
CA ASN A 344 -34.36 -5.47 26.43
C ASN A 344 -35.47 -5.99 25.50
N GLY A 345 -35.28 -7.15 24.86
CA GLY A 345 -36.29 -7.79 24.02
C GLY A 345 -36.30 -7.34 22.55
N GLU A 346 -35.36 -6.50 22.13
CA GLU A 346 -35.09 -6.24 20.71
C GLU A 346 -34.60 -7.50 19.97
N LYS A 347 -34.49 -7.44 18.64
CA LYS A 347 -33.84 -8.53 17.87
C LYS A 347 -32.38 -8.68 18.29
N MET A 348 -31.87 -9.91 18.41
CA MET A 348 -30.47 -10.14 18.81
C MET A 348 -29.47 -9.47 17.88
N GLU A 349 -29.73 -9.42 16.58
CA GLU A 349 -28.84 -8.71 15.64
C GLU A 349 -28.81 -7.20 15.94
N GLN A 350 -29.94 -6.62 16.35
CA GLN A 350 -30.00 -5.23 16.77
C GLN A 350 -29.25 -5.00 18.08
N PHE A 351 -29.34 -5.94 19.03
CA PHE A 351 -28.59 -5.88 20.28
C PHE A 351 -27.07 -5.88 20.03
N ILE A 352 -26.58 -6.80 19.19
CA ILE A 352 -25.16 -6.88 18.79
C ILE A 352 -24.72 -5.62 18.01
N VAL A 353 -25.52 -5.14 17.06
CA VAL A 353 -25.21 -3.90 16.31
C VAL A 353 -25.17 -2.69 17.25
N SER A 354 -26.03 -2.65 18.25
CA SER A 354 -26.05 -1.55 19.24
C SER A 354 -24.79 -1.58 20.10
N HIS A 355 -24.35 -2.77 20.54
CA HIS A 355 -23.07 -2.96 21.23
C HIS A 355 -21.88 -2.49 20.38
N PHE A 356 -21.83 -2.88 19.11
CA PHE A 356 -20.77 -2.40 18.21
C PHE A 356 -20.77 -0.87 18.06
N ASN A 357 -21.93 -0.27 17.85
CA ASN A 357 -22.06 1.18 17.73
C ASN A 357 -21.59 1.93 18.98
N GLN A 358 -21.95 1.42 20.17
CA GLN A 358 -21.52 1.98 21.46
C GLN A 358 -20.00 1.90 21.63
N ASN A 359 -19.37 0.87 21.07
CA ASN A 359 -17.93 0.66 21.11
C ASN A 359 -17.20 1.16 19.84
N GLY A 360 -17.81 2.09 19.09
CA GLY A 360 -17.15 2.79 17.99
C GLY A 360 -17.11 2.07 16.64
N VAL A 361 -17.77 0.91 16.52
CA VAL A 361 -17.94 0.14 15.27
C VAL A 361 -19.29 0.49 14.64
N LYS A 362 -19.27 1.43 13.69
CA LYS A 362 -20.45 1.99 13.00
C LYS A 362 -20.68 1.42 11.61
N ASP A 363 -19.68 0.78 11.03
CA ASP A 363 -19.73 0.22 9.67
C ASP A 363 -20.33 -1.19 9.65
N ILE A 364 -21.41 -1.42 10.40
CA ILE A 364 -22.13 -2.70 10.46
C ILE A 364 -23.62 -2.48 10.72
N ASN A 365 -24.47 -3.22 10.00
CA ASN A 365 -25.92 -3.23 10.16
C ASN A 365 -26.43 -4.68 10.31
N GLN A 366 -27.72 -4.86 10.61
CA GLN A 366 -28.27 -6.21 10.88
C GLN A 366 -28.08 -7.20 9.70
N PRO A 367 -28.36 -6.85 8.42
CA PRO A 367 -28.08 -7.75 7.29
C PRO A 367 -26.60 -8.15 7.18
N GLU A 368 -25.69 -7.18 7.33
CA GLU A 368 -24.26 -7.42 7.25
C GLU A 368 -23.77 -8.32 8.39
N LEU A 369 -24.22 -8.03 9.62
CA LEU A 369 -23.93 -8.86 10.79
C LEU A 369 -24.39 -10.31 10.56
N LYS A 370 -25.60 -10.51 10.04
CA LYS A 370 -26.13 -11.84 9.75
C LYS A 370 -25.27 -12.60 8.72
N ASN A 371 -24.78 -11.91 7.70
CA ASN A 371 -23.88 -12.52 6.72
C ASN A 371 -22.54 -12.90 7.36
N ARG A 372 -21.95 -12.02 8.16
CA ARG A 372 -20.68 -12.28 8.86
C ARG A 372 -20.79 -13.38 9.90
N LEU A 373 -21.89 -13.46 10.64
CA LEU A 373 -22.21 -14.59 11.53
C LEU A 373 -22.23 -15.91 10.74
N ARG A 374 -22.84 -15.92 9.56
CA ARG A 374 -22.88 -17.08 8.65
C ARG A 374 -21.54 -17.45 8.03
N ASN A 375 -20.65 -16.48 7.86
CA ASN A 375 -19.29 -16.71 7.37
C ASN A 375 -18.35 -17.21 8.49
N GLY A 376 -18.82 -17.22 9.74
CA GLY A 376 -18.03 -17.68 10.87
C GLY A 376 -16.97 -16.68 11.33
N GLU A 377 -17.26 -15.39 11.21
CA GLU A 377 -16.31 -14.32 11.55
C GLU A 377 -16.26 -14.00 13.06
N PHE A 378 -17.16 -14.55 13.88
CA PHE A 378 -17.30 -14.16 15.29
C PHE A 378 -17.18 -15.32 16.29
N ILE A 379 -16.72 -14.96 17.49
CA ILE A 379 -16.91 -15.73 18.74
C ILE A 379 -17.78 -14.88 19.66
N LEU A 380 -19.00 -15.32 19.91
CA LEU A 380 -19.96 -14.63 20.78
C LEU A 380 -19.82 -15.17 22.20
N LEU A 381 -19.45 -14.29 23.13
CA LEU A 381 -19.36 -14.56 24.57
C LEU A 381 -20.56 -13.89 25.24
N LEU A 382 -21.59 -14.66 25.54
CA LEU A 382 -22.87 -14.19 26.05
C LEU A 382 -22.96 -14.46 27.56
N ASP A 383 -22.77 -13.43 28.36
CA ASP A 383 -22.68 -13.54 29.82
C ASP A 383 -24.03 -13.30 30.50
N GLY A 384 -24.51 -14.26 31.30
CA GLY A 384 -25.65 -14.10 32.19
C GLY A 384 -27.01 -14.48 31.58
N PHE A 385 -27.14 -15.70 31.05
CA PHE A 385 -28.44 -16.19 30.52
C PHE A 385 -29.56 -16.14 31.56
N ASP A 386 -29.25 -16.44 32.82
CA ASP A 386 -30.17 -16.36 33.95
C ASP A 386 -30.69 -14.93 34.21
N GLU A 387 -29.96 -13.91 33.76
CA GLU A 387 -30.29 -12.51 33.96
C GLU A 387 -31.30 -11.97 32.93
N MET A 388 -31.40 -12.60 31.74
CA MET A 388 -32.36 -12.23 30.69
C MET A 388 -33.81 -12.31 31.18
N ILE A 389 -34.10 -13.27 32.05
CA ILE A 389 -35.45 -13.67 32.43
C ILE A 389 -35.82 -13.17 33.83
N SER A 390 -34.92 -12.49 34.54
CA SER A 390 -35.27 -11.78 35.78
C SER A 390 -36.39 -10.74 35.61
N ARG A 391 -36.79 -10.45 34.35
CA ARG A 391 -37.87 -9.53 33.96
C ARG A 391 -39.08 -10.20 33.28
N GLU A 392 -39.08 -11.51 32.99
CA GLU A 392 -40.19 -12.20 32.28
C GLU A 392 -40.51 -13.59 32.87
N ALA A 393 -41.66 -14.19 32.50
CA ALA A 393 -42.13 -15.46 33.05
C ALA A 393 -41.20 -16.65 32.75
N GLU A 394 -41.09 -17.58 33.70
CA GLU A 394 -40.26 -18.80 33.64
C GLU A 394 -40.50 -19.66 32.38
N THR A 395 -41.66 -19.50 31.73
CA THR A 395 -42.04 -20.19 30.49
C THR A 395 -41.26 -19.77 29.24
N LYS A 396 -40.39 -18.75 29.33
CA LYS A 396 -39.62 -18.23 28.18
C LYS A 396 -38.18 -18.73 28.08
N LYS A 397 -37.68 -19.57 28.99
CA LYS A 397 -36.30 -20.12 28.93
C LYS A 397 -35.96 -20.69 27.55
N LYS A 398 -36.82 -21.56 27.04
CA LYS A 398 -36.68 -22.18 25.71
C LYS A 398 -36.69 -21.14 24.58
N TYR A 399 -37.62 -20.18 24.64
CA TYR A 399 -37.68 -19.09 23.66
C TYR A 399 -36.37 -18.28 23.58
N HIS A 400 -35.78 -17.94 24.73
CA HIS A 400 -34.50 -17.21 24.75
C HIS A 400 -33.34 -18.09 24.30
N ALA A 401 -33.31 -19.37 24.67
CA ALA A 401 -32.31 -20.31 24.16
C ALA A 401 -32.38 -20.44 22.62
N ASP A 402 -33.58 -20.61 22.07
CA ASP A 402 -33.80 -20.67 20.61
C ASP A 402 -33.34 -19.38 19.91
N LEU A 403 -33.67 -18.22 20.50
CA LEU A 403 -33.23 -16.92 19.99
C LEU A 403 -31.69 -16.79 19.94
N LEU A 404 -30.98 -17.32 20.94
CA LEU A 404 -29.52 -17.31 20.95
C LEU A 404 -28.94 -18.33 19.97
N LYS A 405 -29.57 -19.51 19.82
CA LYS A 405 -29.18 -20.52 18.83
C LYS A 405 -29.34 -20.03 17.39
N ASP A 406 -30.29 -19.14 17.12
CA ASP A 406 -30.45 -18.51 15.79
C ASP A 406 -29.22 -17.71 15.34
N LEU A 407 -28.34 -17.32 16.27
CA LEU A 407 -27.06 -16.67 15.96
C LEU A 407 -26.03 -17.66 15.38
N VAL A 408 -26.21 -18.96 15.63
CA VAL A 408 -25.35 -20.01 15.09
C VAL A 408 -25.78 -20.36 13.67
N PRO A 409 -24.89 -20.29 12.68
CA PRO A 409 -25.27 -20.57 11.30
C PRO A 409 -25.46 -22.06 11.02
N GLU A 410 -26.26 -22.31 9.99
CA GLU A 410 -26.74 -23.63 9.55
C GLU A 410 -25.61 -24.55 9.06
N LYS A 411 -24.50 -23.95 8.62
CA LYS A 411 -23.32 -24.69 8.15
C LYS A 411 -22.45 -25.09 9.34
N ARG A 412 -22.32 -26.39 9.57
CA ARG A 412 -21.52 -26.99 10.65
C ARG A 412 -20.00 -26.71 10.53
N ASP A 413 -19.50 -26.47 9.32
CA ASP A 413 -18.05 -26.43 9.06
C ASP A 413 -17.41 -25.03 9.10
N ALA A 414 -18.21 -23.96 9.13
CA ALA A 414 -17.71 -22.59 8.92
C ALA A 414 -18.48 -21.55 9.76
N GLY A 415 -18.95 -21.94 10.94
CA GLY A 415 -19.85 -21.11 11.74
C GLY A 415 -19.17 -20.27 12.81
N SER A 416 -19.85 -19.19 13.20
CA SER A 416 -19.49 -18.44 14.40
C SER A 416 -19.75 -19.31 15.62
N LEU A 417 -18.93 -19.19 16.66
CA LEU A 417 -19.12 -19.92 17.90
C LEU A 417 -19.87 -19.08 18.92
N VAL A 418 -20.69 -19.74 19.72
CA VAL A 418 -21.39 -19.13 20.84
C VAL A 418 -20.96 -19.82 22.13
N PHE A 419 -20.48 -19.02 23.08
CA PHE A 419 -20.31 -19.41 24.47
C PHE A 419 -21.31 -18.64 25.31
N LEU A 420 -22.09 -19.37 26.10
CA LEU A 420 -23.14 -18.84 26.95
C LEU A 420 -22.81 -19.13 28.40
N SER A 421 -22.88 -18.15 29.30
CA SER A 421 -22.77 -18.41 30.73
C SER A 421 -24.16 -18.46 31.37
N SER A 422 -24.35 -19.36 32.35
CA SER A 422 -25.56 -19.38 33.18
C SER A 422 -25.27 -19.95 34.56
N ARG A 423 -26.19 -19.71 35.50
CA ARG A 423 -26.18 -20.39 36.79
C ARG A 423 -26.73 -21.80 36.66
N GLU A 424 -26.13 -22.74 37.37
CA GLU A 424 -26.60 -24.12 37.35
C GLU A 424 -27.98 -24.24 38.01
N GLU A 425 -28.19 -23.52 39.11
CA GLU A 425 -29.46 -23.43 39.83
C GLU A 425 -30.59 -22.74 39.06
N TYR A 426 -30.30 -22.18 37.88
CA TYR A 426 -31.32 -21.60 37.01
C TYR A 426 -32.25 -22.66 36.41
N PHE A 427 -31.78 -23.90 36.32
CA PHE A 427 -32.54 -25.05 35.81
C PHE A 427 -32.98 -25.93 36.98
N LYS A 428 -34.21 -26.44 36.94
CA LYS A 428 -34.78 -27.41 37.88
C LYS A 428 -34.26 -28.82 37.63
N GLY A 429 -32.97 -28.94 37.31
CA GLY A 429 -32.28 -30.18 36.97
C GLY A 429 -31.93 -30.33 35.48
N GLU A 430 -31.13 -31.36 35.19
CA GLU A 430 -30.59 -31.65 33.85
C GLU A 430 -31.69 -31.85 32.81
N ALA A 431 -32.82 -32.45 33.18
CA ALA A 431 -33.93 -32.68 32.26
C ALA A 431 -34.53 -31.37 31.69
N GLU A 432 -34.70 -30.33 32.53
CA GLU A 432 -35.19 -29.02 32.05
C GLU A 432 -34.12 -28.32 31.21
N ARG A 433 -32.84 -28.38 31.65
CA ARG A 433 -31.72 -27.82 30.90
C ARG A 433 -31.64 -28.41 29.49
N ASP A 434 -31.66 -29.74 29.39
CA ASP A 434 -31.59 -30.47 28.13
C ASP A 434 -32.80 -30.18 27.24
N GLU A 435 -33.99 -29.94 27.82
CA GLU A 435 -35.18 -29.54 27.07
C GLU A 435 -35.08 -28.11 26.54
N VAL A 436 -34.59 -27.17 27.36
CA VAL A 436 -34.40 -25.76 26.99
C VAL A 436 -33.40 -25.64 25.85
N PHE A 437 -32.32 -26.42 25.88
CA PHE A 437 -31.31 -26.45 24.83
C PHE A 437 -31.50 -27.59 23.83
N GLY A 438 -32.62 -28.31 23.88
CA GLY A 438 -33.04 -29.27 22.88
C GLY A 438 -32.13 -30.48 22.63
N LEU A 439 -31.26 -30.86 23.58
CA LEU A 439 -30.30 -31.97 23.41
C LEU A 439 -30.93 -33.32 23.00
N LYS A 440 -32.23 -33.51 23.28
CA LYS A 440 -32.96 -34.76 23.02
C LYS A 440 -33.60 -34.83 21.63
N ASN A 441 -33.50 -33.77 20.83
CA ASN A 441 -34.08 -33.71 19.49
C ASN A 441 -33.00 -33.93 18.43
N SER A 442 -32.99 -35.10 17.80
CA SER A 442 -32.07 -35.42 16.69
C SER A 442 -32.23 -34.51 15.46
N GLU A 443 -33.32 -33.73 15.40
CA GLU A 443 -33.61 -32.74 14.37
C GLU A 443 -33.02 -31.34 14.69
N GLU A 444 -32.39 -31.16 15.86
CA GLU A 444 -31.77 -29.89 16.21
C GLU A 444 -30.62 -29.54 15.27
N ARG A 445 -30.66 -28.28 14.84
CA ARG A 445 -29.70 -27.71 13.89
C ARG A 445 -28.34 -27.46 14.53
N VAL A 446 -28.31 -27.16 15.83
CA VAL A 446 -27.15 -26.65 16.56
C VAL A 446 -26.67 -27.68 17.59
N ASN A 447 -25.40 -28.07 17.50
CA ASN A 447 -24.78 -28.95 18.48
C ASN A 447 -24.44 -28.14 19.74
N VAL A 448 -25.06 -28.51 20.86
CA VAL A 448 -24.88 -27.87 22.17
C VAL A 448 -24.03 -28.74 23.07
N GLU A 449 -23.13 -28.12 23.85
CA GLU A 449 -22.30 -28.79 24.85
C GLU A 449 -22.36 -28.06 26.19
N PHE A 450 -22.21 -28.79 27.30
CA PHE A 450 -22.20 -28.24 28.65
C PHE A 450 -20.84 -28.39 29.31
N LEU A 451 -20.34 -27.27 29.83
CA LEU A 451 -19.11 -27.21 30.61
C LEU A 451 -19.44 -26.64 31.98
N HIS A 452 -18.96 -27.27 33.04
CA HIS A 452 -19.23 -26.85 34.42
C HIS A 452 -17.97 -26.22 35.02
N LEU A 453 -18.13 -25.10 35.71
CA LEU A 453 -17.06 -24.39 36.41
C LEU A 453 -17.04 -24.83 37.87
N ASP A 454 -15.89 -25.34 38.31
CA ASP A 454 -15.70 -25.77 39.70
C ASP A 454 -15.38 -24.58 40.61
N THR A 455 -15.59 -24.76 41.91
CA THR A 455 -15.17 -23.80 42.94
C THR A 455 -13.64 -23.82 43.10
N PHE A 456 -13.08 -22.75 43.67
CA PHE A 456 -11.64 -22.68 43.88
C PHE A 456 -11.19 -23.75 44.88
N THR A 457 -10.10 -24.41 44.54
CA THR A 457 -9.33 -25.26 45.46
C THR A 457 -8.61 -24.41 46.50
N ASP A 458 -8.22 -25.02 47.62
CA ASP A 458 -7.45 -24.35 48.67
C ASP A 458 -6.14 -23.76 48.11
N GLU A 459 -5.51 -24.46 47.15
CA GLU A 459 -4.31 -24.00 46.45
C GLU A 459 -4.58 -22.75 45.60
N GLN A 460 -5.69 -22.70 44.85
CA GLN A 460 -6.08 -21.53 44.05
C GLN A 460 -6.41 -20.32 44.94
N VAL A 461 -7.03 -20.56 46.11
CA VAL A 461 -7.28 -19.50 47.09
C VAL A 461 -5.96 -18.96 47.65
N GLN A 462 -5.00 -19.83 47.96
CA GLN A 462 -3.67 -19.40 48.41
C GLN A 462 -2.88 -18.64 47.34
N GLU A 463 -3.04 -18.99 46.06
CA GLU A 463 -2.38 -18.26 44.96
C GLU A 463 -3.01 -16.87 44.73
N PHE A 464 -4.31 -16.73 44.99
CA PHE A 464 -5.04 -15.48 44.84
C PHE A 464 -4.74 -14.45 45.95
N LEU A 465 -4.52 -14.91 47.18
CA LEU A 465 -4.22 -14.09 48.37
C LEU A 465 -2.76 -13.66 48.43
#